data_AF-A0A850MSD7-F1
#
_entry.id   AF-A0A850MSD7-F1
#
_cell.length_a   1.000
_cell.length_b   1.000
_cell.length_c   1.000
_cell.angle_alpha   90.00
_cell.angle_beta   90.00
_cell.angle_gamma   90.00
#
_symmetry.space_group_name_H-M   'P 1'
#
loop_
_entity.id
_entity.type
_entity.pdbx_description
1 polymer ?
#
loop_
_entity_poly.entity_id
_entity_poly.type
_entity_poly.pdbx_seq_one_letter_code
_entity_poly.pdbx_strand_id
1 'polypeptide(L)'
;MAYRILDDGNQESYEGVDTDLIFIGFVGMMDPPRDAVSDAIKVCNKAGIEIKMITGDHPATANAIAKEIGLISTGEDQKTITGVDYYQKSKEEIEQTKVFARISPEHKLNVVRTLHKKNYIVAVTGDGINDAPALKSANIGIAMGIAGTDVAKEAASMILTDDNFATIVSAVKKGRNIYENILKTIFYLLSCNIGEILVIFVWIVIGVNIFTSGEIISVLPLIPLQILWINLITDALPALSLAKEPEDPKLMDHAPRRVDEPVFTKRFTVNIIILGTLICIGTLILFQYGLHNGAQMWGLGGAENEEKIYRYATTLAFMTVTFFENWNIFASRSLRNSIFKLKSRNYYMYLALIVAIILQATVVYIPVLNPVFHTCPLGVLDWVLIIGISSSIIWVTEAYKALWKWWDRRHPSENENK
;
A
#
# COMPACT_ATOMS: atom_id res chain seq x y z
N MET A 1 -16.24 51.74 -8.39
CA MET A 1 -16.91 52.21 -9.61
C MET A 1 -16.89 53.72 -9.61
N ALA A 2 -16.43 54.29 -10.71
CA ALA A 2 -16.42 55.73 -10.94
C ALA A 2 -16.67 55.97 -12.43
N TYR A 3 -17.16 57.14 -12.79
CA TYR A 3 -17.42 57.52 -14.17
C TYR A 3 -17.00 58.97 -14.41
N ARG A 4 -16.82 59.35 -15.67
CA ARG A 4 -16.58 60.73 -16.07
C ARG A 4 -17.48 61.06 -17.24
N ILE A 5 -18.02 62.27 -17.22
CA ILE A 5 -18.80 62.81 -18.33
C ILE A 5 -17.79 63.48 -19.27
N LEU A 6 -17.80 63.08 -20.54
CA LEU A 6 -16.94 63.67 -21.57
C LEU A 6 -17.69 64.81 -22.26
N ASP A 7 -17.03 65.94 -22.48
CA ASP A 7 -17.56 67.02 -23.29
C ASP A 7 -17.38 66.68 -24.79
N ASP A 8 -18.45 66.78 -25.58
CA ASP A 8 -18.55 66.30 -26.97
C ASP A 8 -17.38 66.72 -27.88
N GLY A 9 -16.69 65.75 -28.49
CA GLY A 9 -15.95 65.97 -29.73
C GLY A 9 -14.61 65.22 -29.94
N ASN A 10 -13.96 64.71 -28.89
CA ASN A 10 -12.67 64.01 -29.03
C ASN A 10 -12.79 62.54 -28.63
N GLN A 11 -13.20 61.71 -29.58
CA GLN A 11 -13.43 60.27 -29.37
C GLN A 11 -12.15 59.40 -29.37
N GLU A 12 -10.93 59.96 -29.51
CA GLU A 12 -9.73 59.14 -29.82
C GLU A 12 -8.51 59.31 -28.88
N SER A 13 -8.56 60.14 -27.84
CA SER A 13 -7.43 60.25 -26.89
C SER A 13 -7.66 59.38 -25.65
N TYR A 14 -6.91 58.28 -25.54
CA TYR A 14 -6.86 57.45 -24.33
C TYR A 14 -6.05 58.07 -23.17
N GLU A 15 -5.34 59.19 -23.40
CA GLU A 15 -4.54 59.86 -22.38
C GLU A 15 -5.42 60.65 -21.39
N GLY A 16 -5.32 60.33 -20.09
CA GLY A 16 -5.97 61.06 -19.01
C GLY A 16 -7.47 60.76 -18.84
N VAL A 17 -7.98 59.67 -19.42
CA VAL A 17 -9.37 59.21 -19.25
C VAL A 17 -9.60 58.64 -17.84
N ASP A 18 -8.53 58.25 -17.15
CA ASP A 18 -8.49 57.68 -15.81
C ASP A 18 -8.32 58.73 -14.68
N THR A 19 -8.28 60.03 -15.01
CA THR A 19 -8.21 61.14 -14.04
C THR A 19 -9.55 61.92 -13.96
N ASP A 20 -9.78 62.60 -12.84
CA ASP A 20 -10.98 63.41 -12.54
C ASP A 20 -12.32 62.65 -12.66
N LEU A 21 -12.34 61.40 -12.19
CA LEU A 21 -13.53 60.56 -12.15
C LEU A 21 -14.46 60.92 -10.97
N ILE A 22 -15.77 60.83 -11.19
CA ILE A 22 -16.81 60.93 -10.16
C ILE A 22 -17.02 59.56 -9.55
N PHE A 23 -16.72 59.42 -8.26
CA PHE A 23 -16.93 58.19 -7.50
C PHE A 23 -18.42 57.87 -7.35
N ILE A 24 -18.82 56.63 -7.66
CA ILE A 24 -20.19 56.14 -7.49
C ILE A 24 -20.29 55.27 -6.22
N GLY A 25 -19.38 54.32 -6.06
CA GLY A 25 -19.46 53.31 -5.00
C GLY A 25 -18.54 52.10 -5.22
N PHE A 26 -18.63 51.11 -4.34
CA PHE A 26 -17.89 49.85 -4.43
C PHE A 26 -18.78 48.69 -4.87
N VAL A 27 -18.18 47.71 -5.55
CA VAL A 27 -18.78 46.40 -5.79
C VAL A 27 -17.80 45.37 -5.25
N GLY A 28 -18.24 44.55 -4.30
CA GLY A 28 -17.47 43.43 -3.76
C GLY A 28 -17.94 42.14 -4.43
N MET A 29 -17.00 41.37 -4.96
CA MET A 29 -17.23 40.02 -5.47
C MET A 29 -16.30 39.08 -4.74
N MET A 30 -16.75 37.85 -4.52
CA MET A 30 -15.97 36.79 -3.89
C MET A 30 -16.09 35.54 -4.75
N ASP A 31 -14.98 34.83 -4.91
CA ASP A 31 -14.97 33.45 -5.38
C ASP A 31 -15.01 32.54 -4.13
N PRO A 32 -16.18 32.00 -3.76
CA PRO A 32 -16.33 31.27 -2.51
C PRO A 32 -15.57 29.93 -2.57
N PRO A 33 -14.90 29.52 -1.48
CA PRO A 33 -14.31 28.20 -1.43
C PRO A 33 -15.42 27.13 -1.51
N ARG A 34 -15.12 26.00 -2.14
CA ARG A 34 -16.08 24.89 -2.20
C ARG A 34 -16.32 24.31 -0.80
N ASP A 35 -17.57 23.98 -0.49
CA ASP A 35 -17.99 23.46 0.83
C ASP A 35 -17.14 22.28 1.35
N ALA A 36 -16.73 21.38 0.44
CA ALA A 36 -15.96 20.19 0.79
C ALA A 36 -14.50 20.47 1.19
N VAL A 37 -13.96 21.66 0.92
CA VAL A 37 -12.55 21.99 1.15
C VAL A 37 -12.23 22.02 2.64
N SER A 38 -13.07 22.62 3.48
CA SER A 38 -12.79 22.74 4.92
C SER A 38 -12.69 21.36 5.59
N ASP A 39 -13.60 20.44 5.26
CA ASP A 39 -13.57 19.09 5.80
C ASP A 39 -12.39 18.27 5.24
N ALA A 40 -12.05 18.46 3.97
CA ALA A 40 -10.85 17.86 3.37
C ALA A 40 -9.56 18.31 4.08
N ILE A 41 -9.45 19.60 4.44
CA ILE A 41 -8.31 20.14 5.20
C ILE A 41 -8.21 19.49 6.58
N LYS A 42 -9.34 19.33 7.29
CA LYS A 42 -9.36 18.65 8.61
C LYS A 42 -8.86 17.21 8.50
N VAL A 43 -9.29 16.48 7.46
CA VAL A 43 -8.84 15.09 7.21
C VAL A 43 -7.34 15.05 6.90
N CYS A 44 -6.84 15.95 6.05
CA CYS A 44 -5.41 16.06 5.76
C CYS A 44 -4.59 16.36 7.02
N ASN A 45 -5.00 17.34 7.83
CA ASN A 45 -4.33 17.69 9.08
C ASN A 45 -4.30 16.50 10.05
N LYS A 46 -5.41 15.77 10.20
CA LYS A 46 -5.48 14.55 11.01
C LYS A 46 -4.52 13.46 10.49
N ALA A 47 -4.38 13.36 9.17
CA ALA A 47 -3.51 12.40 8.50
C ALA A 47 -2.03 12.85 8.42
N GLY A 48 -1.66 13.96 9.07
CA GLY A 48 -0.32 14.54 9.05
C GLY A 48 0.13 15.09 7.70
N ILE A 49 -0.82 15.42 6.81
CA ILE A 49 -0.55 15.99 5.49
C ILE A 49 -0.60 17.51 5.62
N GLU A 50 0.54 18.16 5.39
CA GLU A 50 0.61 19.61 5.39
C GLU A 50 0.08 20.18 4.07
N ILE A 51 -0.79 21.19 4.17
CA ILE A 51 -1.37 21.88 3.03
C ILE A 51 -0.77 23.28 2.96
N LYS A 52 -0.42 23.72 1.74
CA LYS A 52 0.10 25.05 1.47
C LYS A 52 -0.72 25.70 0.36
N MET A 53 -1.26 26.88 0.62
CA MET A 53 -1.96 27.70 -0.35
C MET A 53 -0.94 28.57 -1.10
N ILE A 54 -0.98 28.54 -2.43
CA ILE A 54 -0.15 29.36 -3.30
C ILE A 54 -1.08 30.06 -4.30
N THR A 55 -1.23 31.38 -4.19
CA THR A 55 -2.13 32.19 -5.02
C THR A 55 -1.45 33.42 -5.61
N GLY A 56 -2.00 33.91 -6.73
CA GLY A 56 -1.68 35.21 -7.31
C GLY A 56 -2.39 36.39 -6.63
N ASP A 57 -3.37 36.12 -5.76
CA ASP A 57 -4.17 37.15 -5.10
C ASP A 57 -3.37 38.00 -4.12
N HIS A 58 -3.97 39.13 -3.74
CA HIS A 58 -3.44 39.99 -2.69
C HIS A 58 -3.38 39.23 -1.34
N PRO A 59 -2.33 39.44 -0.52
CA PRO A 59 -2.17 38.74 0.77
C PRO A 59 -3.39 38.86 1.71
N ALA A 60 -4.06 40.01 1.71
CA ALA A 60 -5.27 40.22 2.51
C ALA A 60 -6.40 39.25 2.14
N THR A 61 -6.65 39.05 0.84
CA THR A 61 -7.66 38.12 0.32
C THR A 61 -7.26 36.67 0.58
N ALA A 62 -5.99 36.34 0.30
CA ALA A 62 -5.46 34.99 0.53
C ALA A 62 -5.60 34.56 2.00
N ASN A 63 -5.27 35.45 2.94
CA ASN A 63 -5.41 35.19 4.38
C ASN A 63 -6.86 35.09 4.83
N ALA A 64 -7.76 35.90 4.26
CA ALA A 64 -9.19 35.79 4.56
C ALA A 64 -9.73 34.40 4.15
N ILE A 65 -9.44 33.97 2.91
CA ILE A 65 -9.85 32.65 2.41
C ILE A 65 -9.18 31.53 3.22
N ALA A 66 -7.88 31.64 3.53
CA ALA A 66 -7.15 30.65 4.29
C ALA A 66 -7.72 30.45 5.72
N LYS A 67 -8.23 31.51 6.35
CA LYS A 67 -8.94 31.40 7.64
C LYS A 67 -10.30 30.75 7.48
N GLU A 68 -11.06 31.16 6.47
CA GLU A 68 -12.40 30.65 6.20
C GLU A 68 -12.40 29.13 6.00
N ILE A 69 -11.43 28.61 5.23
CA ILE A 69 -11.30 27.17 4.99
C ILE A 69 -10.62 26.41 6.16
N GLY A 70 -10.08 27.13 7.15
CA GLY A 70 -9.42 26.53 8.31
C GLY A 70 -7.96 26.08 8.08
N LEU A 71 -7.27 26.67 7.10
CA LEU A 71 -5.84 26.40 6.84
C LEU A 71 -4.93 27.07 7.88
N ILE A 72 -5.27 28.30 8.27
CA ILE A 72 -4.53 29.09 9.26
C ILE A 72 -5.44 29.53 10.41
N SER A 73 -4.87 29.72 11.59
CA SER A 73 -5.59 30.26 12.75
C SER A 73 -5.54 31.80 12.78
N THR A 74 -6.47 32.43 13.49
CA THR A 74 -6.47 33.88 13.73
C THR A 74 -5.14 34.31 14.38
N GLY A 75 -4.38 35.19 13.71
CA GLY A 75 -3.05 35.65 14.16
C GLY A 75 -1.86 35.04 13.41
N GLU A 76 -2.05 34.00 12.59
CA GLU A 76 -0.99 33.43 11.74
C GLU A 76 -0.74 34.23 10.44
N ASP A 77 -1.52 35.29 10.18
CA ASP A 77 -1.45 36.11 8.96
C ASP A 77 -0.06 36.68 8.70
N GLN A 78 0.67 37.00 9.77
CA GLN A 78 2.01 37.57 9.72
C GLN A 78 3.07 36.61 9.14
N LYS A 79 2.75 35.32 9.04
CA LYS A 79 3.64 34.30 8.45
C LYS A 79 3.46 34.16 6.94
N THR A 80 2.59 34.95 6.31
CA THR A 80 2.37 34.91 4.86
C THR A 80 3.61 35.42 4.12
N ILE A 81 4.09 34.65 3.15
CA ILE A 81 5.19 35.08 2.28
C ILE A 81 4.59 35.67 1.00
N THR A 82 4.98 36.90 0.67
CA THR A 82 4.63 37.53 -0.60
C THR A 82 5.69 37.24 -1.67
N GLY A 83 5.33 37.33 -2.94
CA GLY A 83 6.30 37.18 -4.04
C GLY A 83 7.45 38.18 -3.99
N VAL A 84 7.22 39.39 -3.46
CA VAL A 84 8.27 40.44 -3.34
C VAL A 84 9.30 40.04 -2.29
N ASP A 85 8.87 39.42 -1.19
CA ASP A 85 9.73 39.09 -0.06
C ASP A 85 10.34 37.68 -0.18
N TYR A 86 9.92 36.89 -1.17
CA TYR A 86 10.26 35.47 -1.30
C TYR A 86 11.77 35.18 -1.20
N TYR A 87 12.60 35.93 -1.93
CA TYR A 87 14.05 35.71 -1.96
C TYR A 87 14.78 36.18 -0.69
N GLN A 88 14.11 36.93 0.18
CA GLN A 88 14.66 37.38 1.47
C GLN A 88 14.43 36.34 2.57
N LYS A 89 13.59 35.34 2.32
CA LYS A 89 13.20 34.32 3.29
C LYS A 89 14.14 33.13 3.27
N SER A 90 14.40 32.58 4.47
CA SER A 90 15.15 31.35 4.63
C SER A 90 14.36 30.13 4.14
N LYS A 91 15.06 29.03 3.86
CA LYS A 91 14.40 27.77 3.45
C LYS A 91 13.51 27.21 4.55
N GLU A 92 13.89 27.39 5.80
CA GLU A 92 13.13 27.01 6.98
C GLU A 92 11.83 27.81 7.12
N GLU A 93 11.87 29.13 6.84
CA GLU A 93 10.65 29.94 6.79
C GLU A 93 9.72 29.50 5.65
N ILE A 94 10.27 29.21 4.47
CA ILE A 94 9.49 28.69 3.33
C ILE A 94 8.85 27.34 3.70
N GLU A 95 9.59 26.47 4.38
CA GLU A 95 9.11 25.16 4.85
C GLU A 95 7.95 25.30 5.83
N GLN A 96 7.96 26.27 6.74
CA GLN A 96 6.90 26.45 7.75
C GLN A 96 5.71 27.28 7.26
N THR A 97 5.84 27.96 6.12
CA THR A 97 4.81 28.86 5.61
C THR A 97 3.67 28.09 4.96
N LYS A 98 2.43 28.43 5.34
CA LYS A 98 1.21 27.83 4.81
C LYS A 98 0.56 28.63 3.69
N VAL A 99 0.77 29.95 3.64
CA VAL A 99 0.13 30.84 2.66
C VAL A 99 1.19 31.64 1.93
N PHE A 100 1.17 31.54 0.60
CA PHE A 100 1.99 32.32 -0.30
C PHE A 100 1.10 33.12 -1.24
N ALA A 101 1.30 34.43 -1.30
CA ALA A 101 0.45 35.36 -2.05
C ALA A 101 1.25 36.19 -3.06
N ARG A 102 0.61 36.63 -4.15
CA ARG A 102 1.27 37.28 -5.31
C ARG A 102 2.52 36.54 -5.78
N ILE A 103 2.44 35.21 -5.89
CA ILE A 103 3.56 34.34 -6.27
C ILE A 103 3.67 34.22 -7.79
N SER A 104 4.89 34.33 -8.31
CA SER A 104 5.18 34.09 -9.72
C SER A 104 5.31 32.58 -10.02
N PRO A 105 5.19 32.16 -11.29
CA PRO A 105 5.40 30.76 -11.69
C PRO A 105 6.76 30.20 -11.22
N GLU A 106 7.82 31.02 -11.30
CA GLU A 106 9.16 30.67 -10.86
C GLU A 106 9.24 30.44 -9.34
N HIS A 107 8.57 31.29 -8.55
CA HIS A 107 8.49 31.12 -7.11
C HIS A 107 7.76 29.82 -6.73
N LYS A 108 6.63 29.50 -7.39
CA LYS A 108 5.90 28.23 -7.16
C LYS A 108 6.81 27.02 -7.41
N LEU A 109 7.55 27.02 -8.51
CA LEU A 109 8.53 25.97 -8.81
C LEU A 109 9.65 25.87 -7.76
N ASN A 110 10.15 27.01 -7.26
CA ASN A 110 11.19 27.05 -6.25
C ASN A 110 10.72 26.56 -4.87
N VAL A 111 9.45 26.79 -4.50
CA VAL A 111 8.85 26.20 -3.30
C VAL A 111 8.86 24.68 -3.39
N VAL A 112 8.39 24.12 -4.51
CA VAL A 112 8.39 22.66 -4.75
C VAL A 112 9.80 22.08 -4.63
N ARG A 113 10.79 22.71 -5.28
CA ARG A 113 12.20 22.28 -5.21
C ARG A 113 12.78 22.37 -3.80
N THR A 114 12.37 23.36 -3.01
CA THR A 114 12.84 23.52 -1.63
C THR A 114 12.30 22.40 -0.74
N LEU A 115 11.01 22.07 -0.87
CA LEU A 115 10.38 20.96 -0.15
C LEU A 115 10.96 19.60 -0.58
N HIS A 116 11.22 19.40 -1.87
CA HIS A 116 11.90 18.19 -2.36
C HIS A 116 13.29 18.01 -1.74
N LYS A 117 14.08 19.09 -1.60
CA LYS A 117 15.42 19.02 -0.98
C LYS A 117 15.37 18.61 0.50
N LYS A 118 14.22 18.79 1.16
CA LYS A 118 13.95 18.35 2.54
C LYS A 118 13.34 16.94 2.60
N ASN A 119 13.28 16.23 1.47
CA ASN A 119 12.78 14.86 1.35
C ASN A 119 11.26 14.71 1.59
N TYR A 120 10.49 15.78 1.39
CA TYR A 120 9.02 15.70 1.37
C TYR A 120 8.52 15.17 0.02
N ILE A 121 7.42 14.41 0.06
CA ILE A 121 6.64 14.07 -1.13
C ILE A 121 5.63 15.19 -1.37
N VAL A 122 5.76 15.89 -2.50
CA VAL A 122 4.97 17.09 -2.80
C VAL A 122 3.97 16.79 -3.92
N ALA A 123 2.70 17.08 -3.63
CA ALA A 123 1.65 17.15 -4.64
C ALA A 123 1.33 18.62 -4.94
N VAL A 124 1.20 18.97 -6.22
CA VAL A 124 0.89 20.34 -6.68
C VAL A 124 -0.37 20.31 -7.50
N THR A 125 -1.28 21.24 -7.24
CA THR A 125 -2.47 21.47 -8.06
C THR A 125 -2.29 22.70 -8.93
N GLY A 126 -2.83 22.66 -10.16
CA GLY A 126 -2.80 23.80 -11.07
C GLY A 126 -3.75 23.63 -12.25
N ASP A 127 -4.12 24.74 -12.85
CA ASP A 127 -5.07 24.83 -13.97
C ASP A 127 -4.49 25.59 -15.17
N GLY A 128 -3.63 26.59 -14.91
CA GLY A 128 -3.00 27.41 -15.94
C GLY A 128 -1.70 26.85 -16.52
N ILE A 129 -1.33 27.38 -17.70
CA ILE A 129 -0.03 27.15 -18.37
C ILE A 129 1.14 27.50 -17.43
N ASN A 130 0.93 28.53 -16.61
CA ASN A 130 1.88 29.01 -15.60
C ASN A 130 2.22 27.95 -14.54
N ASP A 131 1.34 26.97 -14.31
CA ASP A 131 1.55 25.93 -13.32
C ASP A 131 2.26 24.70 -13.88
N ALA A 132 2.35 24.57 -15.20
CA ALA A 132 2.95 23.41 -15.87
C ALA A 132 4.37 23.07 -15.37
N PRO A 133 5.30 24.04 -15.17
CA PRO A 133 6.62 23.73 -14.62
C PRO A 133 6.56 23.15 -13.20
N ALA A 134 5.67 23.67 -12.35
CA ALA A 134 5.52 23.22 -10.97
C ALA A 134 4.84 21.84 -10.90
N LEU A 135 3.80 21.62 -11.72
CA LEU A 135 3.12 20.33 -11.89
C LEU A 135 4.10 19.25 -12.31
N LYS A 136 4.95 19.53 -13.31
CA LYS A 136 5.94 18.57 -13.81
C LYS A 136 7.07 18.29 -12.82
N SER A 137 7.44 19.30 -12.02
CA SER A 137 8.53 19.17 -11.04
C SER A 137 8.09 18.48 -9.74
N ALA A 138 6.79 18.42 -9.43
CA ALA A 138 6.26 17.77 -8.24
C ALA A 138 6.37 16.24 -8.33
N ASN A 139 6.30 15.54 -7.19
CA ASN A 139 6.17 14.08 -7.22
C ASN A 139 4.83 13.67 -7.84
N ILE A 140 3.79 14.46 -7.60
CA ILE A 140 2.45 14.26 -8.18
C ILE A 140 1.92 15.63 -8.62
N GLY A 141 1.95 15.91 -9.92
CA GLY A 141 1.22 17.04 -10.51
C GLY A 141 -0.25 16.69 -10.69
N ILE A 142 -1.15 17.58 -10.28
CA ILE A 142 -2.61 17.40 -10.34
C ILE A 142 -3.22 18.55 -11.15
N ALA A 143 -3.80 18.25 -12.30
CA ALA A 143 -4.48 19.23 -13.14
C ALA A 143 -5.99 19.23 -12.93
N MET A 144 -6.61 20.40 -13.09
CA MET A 144 -8.06 20.54 -13.17
C MET A 144 -8.57 20.01 -14.52
N GLY A 145 -9.62 19.21 -14.49
CA GLY A 145 -10.21 18.58 -15.67
C GLY A 145 -11.08 19.53 -16.48
N ILE A 146 -11.83 20.41 -15.80
CA ILE A 146 -12.78 21.33 -16.45
C ILE A 146 -12.09 22.69 -16.67
N ALA A 147 -11.60 23.32 -15.61
CA ALA A 147 -10.95 24.63 -15.66
C ALA A 147 -9.51 24.59 -16.21
N GLY A 148 -8.87 23.41 -16.21
CA GLY A 148 -7.46 23.28 -16.58
C GLY A 148 -7.21 23.35 -18.08
N THR A 149 -6.18 24.10 -18.45
CA THR A 149 -5.62 24.17 -19.80
C THR A 149 -5.03 22.82 -20.24
N ASP A 150 -4.99 22.57 -21.55
CA ASP A 150 -4.43 21.32 -22.08
C ASP A 150 -2.95 21.15 -21.70
N VAL A 151 -2.19 22.25 -21.66
CA VAL A 151 -0.79 22.25 -21.21
C VAL A 151 -0.66 21.81 -19.74
N ALA A 152 -1.57 22.28 -18.86
CA ALA A 152 -1.56 21.84 -17.46
C ALA A 152 -1.90 20.35 -17.32
N LYS A 153 -2.88 19.86 -18.09
CA LYS A 153 -3.29 18.45 -18.12
C LYS A 153 -2.17 17.53 -18.62
N GLU A 154 -1.45 17.93 -19.68
CA GLU A 154 -0.29 17.19 -20.20
C GLU A 154 0.91 17.19 -19.24
N ALA A 155 1.09 18.26 -18.46
CA ALA A 155 2.16 18.35 -17.47
C ALA A 155 1.90 17.52 -16.20
N ALA A 156 0.64 17.25 -15.88
CA ALA A 156 0.22 16.58 -14.65
C ALA A 156 0.30 15.05 -14.73
N SER A 157 0.40 14.40 -13.56
CA SER A 157 0.34 12.94 -13.40
C SER A 157 -1.08 12.43 -13.10
N MET A 158 -1.96 13.32 -12.63
CA MET A 158 -3.35 13.05 -12.28
C MET A 158 -4.23 14.20 -12.76
N ILE A 159 -5.43 13.89 -13.25
CA ILE A 159 -6.42 14.88 -13.69
C ILE A 159 -7.67 14.71 -12.84
N LEU A 160 -8.17 15.81 -12.26
CA LEU A 160 -9.42 15.82 -11.51
C LEU A 160 -10.58 16.10 -12.47
N THR A 161 -11.34 15.07 -12.82
CA THR A 161 -12.46 15.22 -13.77
C THR A 161 -13.61 16.08 -13.23
N ASP A 162 -13.64 16.35 -11.93
CA ASP A 162 -14.69 17.06 -11.20
C ASP A 162 -14.23 18.40 -10.59
N ASP A 163 -12.96 18.78 -10.80
CA ASP A 163 -12.37 20.01 -10.25
C ASP A 163 -12.54 20.17 -8.71
N ASN A 164 -12.56 19.05 -7.99
CA ASN A 164 -12.80 19.02 -6.55
C ASN A 164 -11.57 18.62 -5.73
N PHE A 165 -11.15 19.49 -4.80
CA PHE A 165 -10.05 19.22 -3.88
C PHE A 165 -10.28 17.98 -3.00
N ALA A 166 -11.54 17.69 -2.62
CA ALA A 166 -11.86 16.51 -1.81
C ALA A 166 -11.50 15.19 -2.53
N THR A 167 -11.49 15.19 -3.87
CA THR A 167 -11.11 14.04 -4.69
C THR A 167 -9.62 13.72 -4.54
N ILE A 168 -8.77 14.72 -4.29
CA ILE A 168 -7.35 14.51 -3.97
C ILE A 168 -7.22 13.75 -2.65
N VAL A 169 -7.97 14.13 -1.62
CA VAL A 169 -7.94 13.45 -0.31
C VAL A 169 -8.41 12.01 -0.42
N SER A 170 -9.46 11.76 -1.21
CA SER A 170 -9.93 10.41 -1.54
C SER A 170 -8.85 9.60 -2.26
N ALA A 171 -8.16 10.19 -3.24
CA ALA A 171 -7.07 9.56 -3.97
C ALA A 171 -5.90 9.20 -3.04
N VAL A 172 -5.52 10.08 -2.10
CA VAL A 172 -4.50 9.80 -1.08
C VAL A 172 -4.92 8.62 -0.21
N LYS A 173 -6.17 8.58 0.27
CA LYS A 173 -6.69 7.46 1.05
C LYS A 173 -6.61 6.14 0.27
N LYS A 174 -7.02 6.14 -1.00
CA LYS A 174 -6.92 4.97 -1.89
C LYS A 174 -5.47 4.54 -2.12
N GLY A 175 -4.56 5.49 -2.35
CA GLY A 175 -3.13 5.22 -2.52
C GLY A 175 -2.52 4.55 -1.28
N ARG A 176 -2.82 5.07 -0.08
CA ARG A 176 -2.38 4.45 1.19
C ARG A 176 -2.91 3.02 1.33
N ASN A 177 -4.17 2.76 0.97
CA ASN A 177 -4.76 1.43 1.06
C ASN A 177 -4.13 0.44 0.07
N ILE A 178 -3.92 0.87 -1.18
CA ILE A 178 -3.24 0.05 -2.19
C ILE A 178 -1.84 -0.31 -1.71
N TYR A 179 -1.10 0.66 -1.14
CA TYR A 179 0.23 0.40 -0.59
C TYR A 179 0.22 -0.64 0.54
N GLU A 180 -0.69 -0.51 1.52
CA GLU A 180 -0.82 -1.52 2.58
C GLU A 180 -1.16 -2.90 2.03
N ASN A 181 -2.02 -2.97 1.01
CA ASN A 181 -2.41 -4.23 0.40
C ASN A 181 -1.26 -4.87 -0.40
N ILE A 182 -0.45 -4.07 -1.09
CA ILE A 182 0.79 -4.55 -1.74
C ILE A 182 1.72 -5.16 -0.69
N LEU A 183 1.89 -4.53 0.48
CA LEU A 183 2.72 -5.09 1.56
C LEU A 183 2.18 -6.43 2.10
N LYS A 184 0.86 -6.57 2.23
CA LYS A 184 0.22 -7.83 2.64
C LYS A 184 0.45 -8.93 1.60
N THR A 185 0.32 -8.60 0.31
CA THR A 185 0.58 -9.55 -0.79
C THR A 185 2.05 -9.95 -0.84
N ILE A 186 2.99 -9.00 -0.69
CA ILE A 186 4.44 -9.30 -0.62
C ILE A 186 4.75 -10.18 0.59
N PHE A 187 4.16 -9.87 1.75
CA PHE A 187 4.34 -10.67 2.97
C PHE A 187 3.89 -12.11 2.78
N TYR A 188 2.69 -12.29 2.20
CA TYR A 188 2.14 -13.61 1.87
C TYR A 188 3.09 -14.39 0.95
N LEU A 189 3.38 -13.85 -0.24
CA LEU A 189 4.20 -14.54 -1.23
C LEU A 189 5.60 -14.87 -0.71
N LEU A 190 6.25 -13.95 0.01
CA LEU A 190 7.59 -14.20 0.52
C LEU A 190 7.60 -15.22 1.67
N SER A 191 6.58 -15.24 2.52
CA SER A 191 6.52 -16.24 3.60
C SER A 191 6.28 -17.65 3.07
N CYS A 192 5.46 -17.80 2.03
CA CYS A 192 5.29 -19.06 1.31
C CYS A 192 6.60 -19.51 0.65
N ASN A 193 7.19 -18.65 -0.21
CA ASN A 193 8.44 -18.93 -0.92
C ASN A 193 9.61 -19.28 0.00
N ILE A 194 9.79 -18.54 1.11
CA ILE A 194 10.83 -18.88 2.09
C ILE A 194 10.54 -20.25 2.72
N GLY A 195 9.28 -20.58 3.00
CA GLY A 195 8.89 -21.90 3.48
C GLY A 195 9.30 -23.02 2.52
N GLU A 196 8.96 -22.89 1.24
CA GLU A 196 9.31 -23.89 0.22
C GLU A 196 10.83 -24.06 0.06
N ILE A 197 11.56 -22.94 -0.02
CA ILE A 197 13.03 -22.96 -0.11
C ILE A 197 13.63 -23.65 1.11
N LEU A 198 13.12 -23.36 2.31
CA LEU A 198 13.58 -23.98 3.54
C LEU A 198 13.27 -25.48 3.58
N VAL A 199 12.08 -25.92 3.14
CA VAL A 199 11.73 -27.36 3.05
C VAL A 199 12.80 -28.11 2.28
N ILE A 200 13.14 -27.64 1.08
CA ILE A 200 14.10 -28.29 0.19
C ILE A 200 15.52 -28.19 0.77
N PHE A 201 15.93 -27.00 1.19
CA PHE A 201 17.27 -26.76 1.73
C PHE A 201 17.54 -27.60 2.98
N VAL A 202 16.64 -27.57 3.97
CA VAL A 202 16.77 -28.32 5.21
C VAL A 202 16.74 -29.82 4.94
N TRP A 203 15.90 -30.28 4.01
CA TRP A 203 15.88 -31.69 3.63
C TRP A 203 17.23 -32.15 3.05
N ILE A 204 17.78 -31.41 2.10
CA ILE A 204 19.05 -31.77 1.45
C ILE A 204 20.21 -31.75 2.44
N VAL A 205 20.31 -30.72 3.28
CA VAL A 205 21.45 -30.55 4.20
C VAL A 205 21.36 -31.50 5.40
N ILE A 206 20.18 -31.59 6.02
CA ILE A 206 19.98 -32.26 7.30
C ILE A 206 19.12 -33.51 7.12
N GLY A 207 18.01 -33.40 6.38
CA GLY A 207 16.99 -34.45 6.31
C GLY A 207 17.49 -35.78 5.75
N VAL A 208 18.29 -35.74 4.68
CA VAL A 208 18.87 -36.96 4.07
C VAL A 208 19.75 -37.73 5.06
N ASN A 209 20.60 -37.01 5.80
CA ASN A 209 21.54 -37.62 6.75
C ASN A 209 20.84 -38.14 8.01
N ILE A 210 19.90 -37.36 8.58
CA ILE A 210 19.24 -37.71 9.85
C ILE A 210 18.17 -38.78 9.65
N PHE A 211 17.34 -38.66 8.61
CA PHE A 211 16.12 -39.46 8.49
C PHE A 211 16.25 -40.63 7.54
N THR A 212 17.24 -40.59 6.64
CA THR A 212 17.44 -41.61 5.61
C THR A 212 18.80 -42.31 5.74
N SER A 213 19.49 -42.11 6.87
CA SER A 213 20.82 -42.66 7.16
C SER A 213 21.87 -42.36 6.07
N GLY A 214 21.67 -41.32 5.25
CA GLY A 214 22.55 -40.96 4.14
C GLY A 214 22.49 -41.86 2.91
N GLU A 215 21.62 -42.89 2.88
CA GLU A 215 21.62 -43.89 1.80
C GLU A 215 20.76 -43.49 0.59
N ILE A 216 19.78 -42.59 0.77
CA ILE A 216 18.87 -42.18 -0.32
C ILE A 216 18.92 -40.66 -0.52
N ILE A 217 19.75 -40.23 -1.47
CA ILE A 217 19.88 -38.83 -1.93
C ILE A 217 18.75 -38.48 -2.93
N SER A 218 18.03 -39.48 -3.45
CA SER A 218 17.13 -39.37 -4.61
C SER A 218 15.71 -38.88 -4.30
N VAL A 219 15.35 -38.66 -3.03
CA VAL A 219 13.98 -38.41 -2.62
C VAL A 219 13.83 -36.94 -2.24
N LEU A 220 13.02 -36.17 -2.97
CA LEU A 220 12.75 -34.77 -2.67
C LEU A 220 11.33 -34.61 -2.09
N PRO A 221 11.13 -33.80 -1.03
CA PRO A 221 9.80 -33.60 -0.45
C PRO A 221 8.80 -33.01 -1.45
N LEU A 222 9.29 -32.19 -2.37
CA LEU A 222 8.52 -31.54 -3.43
C LEU A 222 9.29 -31.64 -4.73
N ILE A 223 8.58 -31.93 -5.82
CA ILE A 223 9.16 -31.91 -7.17
C ILE A 223 9.01 -30.51 -7.80
N PRO A 224 9.87 -30.13 -8.77
CA PRO A 224 9.81 -28.81 -9.41
C PRO A 224 8.44 -28.46 -9.99
N LEU A 225 7.73 -29.43 -10.55
CA LEU A 225 6.39 -29.20 -11.12
C LEU A 225 5.35 -28.85 -10.04
N GLN A 226 5.44 -29.45 -8.85
CA GLN A 226 4.56 -29.14 -7.72
C GLN A 226 4.82 -27.73 -7.18
N ILE A 227 6.09 -27.34 -7.09
CA ILE A 227 6.50 -25.99 -6.69
C ILE A 227 5.99 -24.95 -7.72
N LEU A 228 6.10 -25.26 -9.01
CA LEU A 228 5.57 -24.41 -10.07
C LEU A 228 4.04 -24.26 -9.97
N TRP A 229 3.34 -25.36 -9.70
CA TRP A 229 1.90 -25.36 -9.49
C TRP A 229 1.50 -24.51 -8.30
N ILE A 230 2.23 -24.63 -7.18
CA ILE A 230 1.97 -23.84 -5.97
C ILE A 230 2.12 -22.35 -6.29
N ASN A 231 3.29 -21.95 -6.76
CA ASN A 231 3.62 -20.55 -6.97
C ASN A 231 2.79 -19.87 -8.06
N LEU A 232 2.43 -20.60 -9.13
CA LEU A 232 1.73 -20.00 -10.28
C LEU A 232 0.21 -20.08 -10.17
N ILE A 233 -0.32 -21.17 -9.60
CA ILE A 233 -1.76 -21.45 -9.62
C ILE A 233 -2.35 -21.23 -8.23
N THR A 234 -1.86 -21.93 -7.20
CA THR A 234 -2.51 -21.88 -5.89
C THR A 234 -2.26 -20.55 -5.19
N ASP A 235 -1.07 -19.96 -5.31
CA ASP A 235 -0.71 -18.71 -4.64
C ASP A 235 -1.18 -17.43 -5.37
N ALA A 236 -1.30 -17.48 -6.69
CA ALA A 236 -1.63 -16.31 -7.49
C ALA A 236 -3.02 -15.72 -7.17
N LEU A 237 -4.04 -16.59 -7.01
CA LEU A 237 -5.40 -16.16 -6.72
C LEU A 237 -5.54 -15.55 -5.30
N PRO A 238 -5.06 -16.20 -4.22
CA PRO A 238 -4.93 -15.63 -2.89
C PRO A 238 -4.19 -14.28 -2.88
N ALA A 239 -3.03 -14.19 -3.54
CA ALA A 239 -2.23 -12.98 -3.60
C ALA A 239 -2.98 -11.79 -4.24
N LEU A 240 -3.71 -12.04 -5.33
CA LEU A 240 -4.56 -11.03 -5.99
C LEU A 240 -5.75 -10.63 -5.11
N SER A 241 -6.30 -11.56 -4.33
CA SER A 241 -7.40 -11.27 -3.43
C SER A 241 -6.99 -10.35 -2.27
N LEU A 242 -5.75 -10.48 -1.77
CA LEU A 242 -5.18 -9.59 -0.75
C LEU A 242 -4.98 -8.16 -1.28
N ALA A 243 -4.69 -8.00 -2.58
CA ALA A 243 -4.61 -6.68 -3.20
C ALA A 243 -5.95 -5.91 -3.10
N LYS A 244 -7.07 -6.63 -3.00
CA LYS A 244 -8.43 -6.12 -2.83
C LYS A 244 -8.94 -6.13 -1.38
N GLU A 245 -8.05 -6.21 -0.40
CA GLU A 245 -8.46 -6.13 1.01
C GLU A 245 -9.12 -4.76 1.30
N PRO A 246 -10.24 -4.74 2.08
CA PRO A 246 -10.91 -3.49 2.43
C PRO A 246 -10.03 -2.51 3.22
N GLU A 247 -10.34 -1.22 3.07
CA GLU A 247 -9.67 -0.11 3.76
C GLU A 247 -9.77 -0.21 5.29
N ASP A 248 -8.65 0.03 5.99
CA ASP A 248 -8.68 0.24 7.44
C ASP A 248 -9.37 1.59 7.72
N PRO A 249 -10.41 1.65 8.59
CA PRO A 249 -11.04 2.90 8.98
C PRO A 249 -10.07 3.95 9.56
N LYS A 250 -8.93 3.51 10.13
CA LYS A 250 -7.91 4.36 10.75
C LYS A 250 -6.78 4.75 9.81
N LEU A 251 -6.88 4.45 8.52
CA LEU A 251 -5.83 4.72 7.53
C LEU A 251 -5.44 6.21 7.43
N MET A 252 -6.41 7.10 7.67
CA MET A 252 -6.21 8.56 7.66
C MET A 252 -5.90 9.14 9.06
N ASP A 253 -5.65 8.29 10.06
CA ASP A 253 -5.28 8.71 11.41
C ASP A 253 -3.76 8.64 11.63
N HIS A 254 -3.02 8.13 10.64
CA HIS A 254 -1.57 7.97 10.70
C HIS A 254 -0.88 9.02 9.82
N ALA A 255 0.29 9.48 10.27
CA ALA A 255 1.15 10.37 9.50
C ALA A 255 1.60 9.73 8.17
N PRO A 256 1.99 10.52 7.16
CA PRO A 256 2.55 9.99 5.92
C PRO A 256 3.77 9.11 6.19
N ARG A 257 3.89 8.01 5.45
CA ARG A 257 5.05 7.13 5.52
C ARG A 257 6.31 7.92 5.18
N ARG A 258 7.39 7.69 5.93
CA ARG A 258 8.68 8.27 5.63
C ARG A 258 9.28 7.65 4.36
N VAL A 259 9.92 8.47 3.54
CA VAL A 259 10.53 8.04 2.26
C VAL A 259 11.67 7.04 2.48
N ASP A 260 12.38 7.14 3.60
CA ASP A 260 13.51 6.30 3.96
C ASP A 260 13.13 5.02 4.73
N GLU A 261 11.84 4.83 5.04
CA GLU A 261 11.41 3.60 5.72
C GLU A 261 11.56 2.41 4.78
N PRO A 262 12.34 1.36 5.12
CA PRO A 262 12.48 0.20 4.26
C PRO A 262 11.17 -0.60 4.21
N VAL A 263 10.88 -1.20 3.05
CA VAL A 263 9.76 -2.15 2.91
C VAL A 263 9.94 -3.35 3.85
N PHE A 264 11.17 -3.85 3.95
CA PHE A 264 11.55 -4.98 4.81
C PHE A 264 12.05 -4.49 6.18
N THR A 265 11.12 -4.15 7.07
CA THR A 265 11.48 -3.85 8.45
C THR A 265 11.94 -5.11 9.18
N LYS A 266 12.76 -4.97 10.23
CA LYS A 266 13.21 -6.12 11.05
C LYS A 266 12.04 -7.00 11.53
N ARG A 267 10.93 -6.36 11.95
CA ARG A 267 9.70 -7.05 12.36
C ARG A 267 9.09 -7.85 11.21
N PHE A 268 9.00 -7.23 10.04
CA PHE A 268 8.49 -7.87 8.82
C PHE A 268 9.31 -9.11 8.45
N THR A 269 10.64 -8.98 8.39
CA THR A 269 11.55 -10.09 8.03
C THR A 269 11.53 -11.22 9.04
N VAL A 270 11.57 -10.93 10.35
CA VAL A 270 11.51 -11.97 11.40
C VAL A 270 10.19 -12.75 11.31
N ASN A 271 9.07 -12.05 11.07
CA ASN A 271 7.78 -12.71 10.92
C ASN A 271 7.76 -13.66 9.71
N ILE A 272 8.28 -13.24 8.55
CA ILE A 272 8.41 -14.10 7.37
C ILE A 272 9.25 -15.35 7.69
N ILE A 273 10.39 -15.20 8.36
CA ILE A 273 11.27 -16.32 8.72
C ILE A 273 10.56 -17.30 9.67
N ILE A 274 9.81 -16.81 10.67
CA ILE A 274 9.06 -17.66 11.59
C ILE A 274 8.02 -18.50 10.83
N LEU A 275 7.25 -17.86 9.93
CA LEU A 275 6.23 -18.57 9.16
C LEU A 275 6.85 -19.56 8.19
N GLY A 276 7.88 -19.17 7.44
CA GLY A 276 8.60 -20.09 6.55
C GLY A 276 9.21 -21.28 7.29
N THR A 277 9.75 -21.06 8.50
CA THR A 277 10.26 -22.15 9.34
C THR A 277 9.15 -23.09 9.81
N LEU A 278 7.97 -22.55 10.13
CA LEU A 278 6.82 -23.37 10.53
C LEU A 278 6.30 -24.23 9.37
N ILE A 279 6.20 -23.65 8.17
CA ILE A 279 5.86 -24.38 6.93
C ILE A 279 6.89 -25.49 6.70
N CYS A 280 8.17 -25.18 6.85
CA CYS A 280 9.25 -26.15 6.72
C CYS A 280 9.11 -27.32 7.69
N ILE A 281 9.01 -27.06 8.99
CA ILE A 281 8.92 -28.10 10.01
C ILE A 281 7.66 -28.96 9.80
N GLY A 282 6.50 -28.34 9.60
CA GLY A 282 5.24 -29.07 9.42
C GLY A 282 5.24 -29.95 8.18
N THR A 283 5.78 -29.45 7.07
CA THR A 283 5.89 -30.20 5.80
C THR A 283 6.85 -31.37 5.93
N LEU A 284 8.02 -31.17 6.54
CA LEU A 284 9.00 -32.25 6.72
C LEU A 284 8.50 -33.33 7.68
N ILE A 285 7.77 -32.96 8.74
CA ILE A 285 7.12 -33.93 9.65
C ILE A 285 6.14 -34.82 8.87
N LEU A 286 5.27 -34.23 8.05
CA LEU A 286 4.29 -35.00 7.29
C LEU A 286 4.89 -35.78 6.13
N PHE A 287 5.96 -35.27 5.53
CA PHE A 287 6.72 -35.99 4.53
C PHE A 287 7.35 -37.26 5.14
N GLN A 288 8.02 -37.13 6.29
CA GLN A 288 8.62 -38.26 7.00
C GLN A 288 7.56 -39.26 7.48
N TYR A 289 6.44 -38.76 8.00
CA TYR A 289 5.29 -39.61 8.34
C TYR A 289 4.81 -40.39 7.11
N GLY A 290 4.72 -39.75 5.94
CA GLY A 290 4.35 -40.38 4.68
C GLY A 290 5.30 -41.50 4.27
N LEU A 291 6.60 -41.29 4.37
CA LEU A 291 7.61 -42.33 4.08
C LEU A 291 7.47 -43.53 5.02
N HIS A 292 7.33 -43.28 6.33
CA HIS A 292 7.23 -44.33 7.33
C HIS A 292 5.92 -45.12 7.22
N ASN A 293 4.79 -44.42 7.13
CA ASN A 293 3.47 -45.04 7.06
C ASN A 293 3.26 -45.73 5.70
N GLY A 294 3.73 -45.15 4.61
CA GLY A 294 3.72 -45.78 3.29
C GLY A 294 4.52 -47.09 3.28
N ALA A 295 5.70 -47.11 3.92
CA ALA A 295 6.50 -48.32 4.06
C ALA A 295 5.78 -49.41 4.88
N GLN A 296 4.99 -49.03 5.89
CA GLN A 296 4.15 -49.98 6.63
C GLN A 296 2.97 -50.50 5.79
N MET A 297 2.36 -49.64 4.97
CA MET A 297 1.19 -50.01 4.16
C MET A 297 1.52 -50.92 2.97
N TRP A 298 2.63 -50.64 2.27
CA TRP A 298 2.98 -51.33 1.02
C TRP A 298 4.19 -52.27 1.14
N GLY A 299 4.87 -52.26 2.29
CA GLY A 299 6.07 -53.07 2.53
C GLY A 299 7.32 -52.49 1.87
N LEU A 300 8.48 -52.83 2.44
CA LEU A 300 9.79 -52.48 1.88
C LEU A 300 10.21 -53.58 0.90
N GLY A 301 10.16 -53.30 -0.41
CA GLY A 301 10.67 -54.19 -1.46
C GLY A 301 9.97 -54.03 -2.82
N GLY A 302 10.78 -53.84 -3.87
CA GLY A 302 10.34 -53.72 -5.27
C GLY A 302 10.14 -52.27 -5.72
N ALA A 303 10.64 -51.95 -6.93
CA ALA A 303 10.61 -50.59 -7.48
C ALA A 303 9.21 -49.96 -7.54
N GLU A 304 8.17 -50.78 -7.80
CA GLU A 304 6.78 -50.30 -7.81
C GLU A 304 6.26 -49.87 -6.43
N ASN A 305 6.70 -50.53 -5.36
CA ASN A 305 6.27 -50.20 -4.00
C ASN A 305 7.01 -48.95 -3.50
N GLU A 306 8.30 -48.82 -3.81
CA GLU A 306 9.09 -47.61 -3.52
C GLU A 306 8.48 -46.37 -4.20
N GLU A 307 8.06 -46.51 -5.46
CA GLU A 307 7.39 -45.43 -6.19
C GLU A 307 6.05 -45.01 -5.54
N LYS A 308 5.24 -45.98 -5.07
CA LYS A 308 3.97 -45.70 -4.38
C LYS A 308 4.20 -44.99 -3.03
N ILE A 309 5.18 -45.45 -2.25
CA ILE A 309 5.57 -44.83 -0.98
C ILE A 309 6.00 -43.39 -1.22
N TYR A 310 6.85 -43.16 -2.23
CA TYR A 310 7.33 -41.83 -2.56
C TYR A 310 6.20 -40.91 -3.02
N ARG A 311 5.35 -41.35 -3.96
CA ARG A 311 4.18 -40.58 -4.42
C ARG A 311 3.27 -40.19 -3.27
N TYR A 312 3.01 -41.09 -2.32
CA TYR A 312 2.20 -40.79 -1.14
C TYR A 312 2.86 -39.73 -0.24
N ALA A 313 4.15 -39.90 0.09
CA ALA A 313 4.88 -38.93 0.91
C ALA A 313 4.96 -37.55 0.26
N THR A 314 5.31 -37.47 -1.03
CA THR A 314 5.36 -36.22 -1.78
C THR A 314 3.97 -35.59 -1.88
N THR A 315 2.89 -36.38 -2.01
CA THR A 315 1.52 -35.83 -1.98
C THR A 315 1.20 -35.21 -0.62
N LEU A 316 1.57 -35.86 0.48
CA LEU A 316 1.37 -35.30 1.82
C LEU A 316 2.13 -33.98 1.97
N ALA A 317 3.39 -33.91 1.54
CA ALA A 317 4.18 -32.68 1.57
C ALA A 317 3.56 -31.57 0.71
N PHE A 318 3.19 -31.89 -0.53
CA PHE A 318 2.55 -30.98 -1.48
C PHE A 318 1.25 -30.39 -0.92
N MET A 319 0.37 -31.25 -0.39
CA MET A 319 -0.87 -30.81 0.24
C MET A 319 -0.64 -30.02 1.53
N THR A 320 0.37 -30.37 2.30
CA THR A 320 0.71 -29.67 3.54
C THR A 320 1.14 -28.23 3.28
N VAL A 321 2.02 -28.00 2.30
CA VAL A 321 2.44 -26.64 1.90
C VAL A 321 1.23 -25.84 1.44
N THR A 322 0.45 -26.34 0.49
CA THR A 322 -0.73 -25.61 -0.02
C THR A 322 -1.72 -25.26 1.10
N PHE A 323 -1.93 -26.16 2.07
CA PHE A 323 -2.82 -25.85 3.20
C PHE A 323 -2.21 -24.86 4.18
N PHE A 324 -0.90 -24.91 4.44
CA PHE A 324 -0.23 -23.87 5.20
C PHE A 324 -0.43 -22.49 4.56
N GLU A 325 -0.30 -22.38 3.25
CA GLU A 325 -0.49 -21.14 2.50
C GLU A 325 -1.95 -20.66 2.56
N ASN A 326 -2.90 -21.58 2.41
CA ASN A 326 -4.33 -21.30 2.59
C ASN A 326 -4.64 -20.75 3.99
N TRP A 327 -3.92 -21.17 5.03
CA TRP A 327 -4.05 -20.57 6.35
C TRP A 327 -3.25 -19.26 6.48
N ASN A 328 -2.11 -19.17 5.81
CA ASN A 328 -1.24 -17.99 5.81
C ASN A 328 -1.90 -16.75 5.23
N ILE A 329 -2.80 -16.90 4.24
CA ILE A 329 -3.54 -15.74 3.72
C ILE A 329 -4.36 -15.05 4.81
N PHE A 330 -4.97 -15.81 5.74
CA PHE A 330 -5.69 -15.22 6.87
C PHE A 330 -4.75 -14.45 7.78
N ALA A 331 -3.57 -15.01 8.07
CA ALA A 331 -2.51 -14.35 8.83
C ALA A 331 -2.04 -13.04 8.17
N SER A 332 -2.00 -13.02 6.84
CA SER A 332 -1.53 -11.92 5.99
C SER A 332 -2.54 -10.79 5.80
N ARG A 333 -3.84 -10.99 6.10
CA ARG A 333 -4.88 -9.94 6.00
C ARG A 333 -4.56 -8.69 6.83
N SER A 334 -3.82 -8.86 7.92
CA SER A 334 -3.44 -7.78 8.80
C SER A 334 -2.10 -8.06 9.46
N LEU A 335 -1.10 -7.23 9.17
CA LEU A 335 0.24 -7.37 9.73
C LEU A 335 0.32 -6.95 11.20
N ARG A 336 -0.56 -6.05 11.65
CA ARG A 336 -0.54 -5.47 13.01
C ARG A 336 -1.64 -5.99 13.92
N ASN A 337 -2.86 -6.14 13.40
CA ASN A 337 -4.03 -6.54 14.16
C ASN A 337 -4.28 -8.05 14.09
N SER A 338 -4.89 -8.55 15.18
CA SER A 338 -5.38 -9.92 15.29
C SER A 338 -6.48 -10.17 14.27
N ILE A 339 -6.47 -11.34 13.66
CA ILE A 339 -7.46 -11.77 12.65
C ILE A 339 -8.86 -11.79 13.28
N PHE A 340 -8.98 -12.17 14.55
CA PHE A 340 -10.25 -12.24 15.28
C PHE A 340 -10.89 -10.86 15.56
N LYS A 341 -10.12 -9.78 15.42
CA LYS A 341 -10.62 -8.40 15.58
C LYS A 341 -11.01 -7.76 14.26
N LEU A 342 -10.73 -8.42 13.13
CA LEU A 342 -11.10 -7.91 11.81
C LEU A 342 -12.60 -8.07 11.61
N LYS A 343 -13.30 -6.94 11.52
CA LYS A 343 -14.74 -6.90 11.21
C LYS A 343 -15.01 -6.96 9.70
N SER A 344 -14.02 -6.63 8.87
CA SER A 344 -14.14 -6.63 7.41
C SER A 344 -14.11 -8.05 6.85
N ARG A 345 -14.93 -8.31 5.83
CA ARG A 345 -14.93 -9.57 5.07
C ARG A 345 -14.39 -9.31 3.67
N ASN A 346 -13.38 -10.07 3.26
CA ASN A 346 -12.88 -10.07 1.89
C ASN A 346 -13.50 -11.27 1.14
N TYR A 347 -14.59 -11.03 0.40
CA TYR A 347 -15.26 -12.09 -0.36
C TYR A 347 -14.36 -12.68 -1.45
N TYR A 348 -13.52 -11.86 -2.09
CA TYR A 348 -12.58 -12.32 -3.11
C TYR A 348 -11.56 -13.32 -2.55
N MET A 349 -11.14 -13.13 -1.29
CA MET A 349 -10.24 -14.07 -0.61
C MET A 349 -10.88 -15.43 -0.39
N TYR A 350 -12.12 -15.47 0.10
CA TYR A 350 -12.83 -16.73 0.28
C TYR A 350 -13.08 -17.44 -1.05
N LEU A 351 -13.45 -16.69 -2.09
CA LEU A 351 -13.59 -17.23 -3.43
C LEU A 351 -12.27 -17.81 -3.96
N ALA A 352 -11.16 -17.07 -3.80
CA ALA A 352 -9.83 -17.51 -4.21
C ALA A 352 -9.40 -18.80 -3.48
N LEU A 353 -9.67 -18.91 -2.17
CA LEU A 353 -9.40 -20.11 -1.38
C LEU A 353 -10.22 -21.32 -1.83
N ILE A 354 -11.51 -21.14 -2.08
CA ILE A 354 -12.37 -22.22 -2.57
C ILE A 354 -11.88 -22.71 -3.93
N VAL A 355 -11.56 -21.78 -4.85
CA VAL A 355 -11.01 -22.13 -6.17
C VAL A 355 -9.67 -22.84 -6.03
N ALA A 356 -8.76 -22.35 -5.18
CA ALA A 356 -7.46 -22.98 -4.94
C ALA A 356 -7.61 -24.42 -4.40
N ILE A 357 -8.50 -24.64 -3.43
CA ILE A 357 -8.77 -25.98 -2.87
C ILE A 357 -9.36 -26.91 -3.94
N ILE A 358 -10.27 -26.43 -4.80
CA ILE A 358 -10.86 -27.22 -5.88
C ILE A 358 -9.78 -27.60 -6.92
N LEU A 359 -8.96 -26.64 -7.34
CA LEU A 359 -7.86 -26.88 -8.28
C LEU A 359 -6.85 -27.87 -7.69
N GLN A 360 -6.53 -27.74 -6.40
CA GLN A 360 -5.64 -28.65 -5.70
C GLN A 360 -6.21 -30.07 -5.63
N ALA A 361 -7.50 -30.21 -5.30
CA ALA A 361 -8.19 -31.50 -5.28
C ALA A 361 -8.24 -32.15 -6.67
N THR A 362 -8.39 -31.34 -7.73
CA THR A 362 -8.39 -31.79 -9.13
C THR A 362 -7.07 -32.49 -9.46
N VAL A 363 -5.92 -31.93 -9.05
CA VAL A 363 -4.58 -32.51 -9.32
C VAL A 363 -4.30 -33.79 -8.53
N VAL A 364 -4.92 -33.97 -7.37
CA VAL A 364 -4.68 -35.13 -6.49
C VAL A 364 -5.63 -36.29 -6.75
N TYR A 365 -6.89 -36.01 -7.10
CA TYR A 365 -7.94 -37.02 -7.21
C TYR A 365 -8.29 -37.41 -8.65
N ILE A 366 -7.86 -36.66 -9.67
CA ILE A 366 -8.07 -37.07 -11.06
C ILE A 366 -6.93 -37.99 -11.53
N PRO A 367 -7.21 -39.28 -11.81
CA PRO A 367 -6.16 -40.27 -12.10
C PRO A 367 -5.26 -39.93 -13.29
N VAL A 368 -5.76 -39.15 -14.26
CA VAL A 368 -5.01 -38.70 -15.45
C VAL A 368 -3.90 -37.71 -15.07
N LEU A 369 -4.07 -36.93 -14.00
CA LEU A 369 -3.11 -35.92 -13.55
C LEU A 369 -2.07 -36.48 -12.58
N ASN A 370 -2.41 -37.55 -11.85
CA ASN A 370 -1.53 -38.21 -10.89
C ASN A 370 -0.14 -38.62 -11.40
N PRO A 371 0.04 -39.19 -12.60
CA PRO A 371 1.37 -39.49 -13.12
C PRO A 371 2.17 -38.23 -13.48
N VAL A 372 1.51 -37.13 -13.82
CA VAL A 372 2.17 -35.87 -14.18
C VAL A 372 2.71 -35.17 -12.94
N PHE A 373 1.89 -35.08 -11.89
CA PHE A 373 2.24 -34.39 -10.64
C PHE A 373 2.84 -35.31 -9.57
N HIS A 374 3.02 -36.60 -9.86
CA HIS A 374 3.45 -37.62 -8.91
C HIS A 374 2.59 -37.66 -7.63
N THR A 375 1.26 -37.55 -7.80
CA THR A 375 0.29 -37.52 -6.69
C THR A 375 -0.44 -38.85 -6.49
N CYS A 376 -0.99 -39.03 -5.30
CA CYS A 376 -1.79 -40.18 -4.87
C CYS A 376 -3.05 -39.70 -4.13
N PRO A 377 -4.24 -40.30 -4.32
CA PRO A 377 -5.41 -39.92 -3.55
C PRO A 377 -5.18 -40.14 -2.05
N LEU A 378 -5.56 -39.15 -1.23
CA LEU A 378 -5.39 -39.17 0.22
C LEU A 378 -6.65 -39.64 0.95
N GLY A 379 -6.45 -40.32 2.08
CA GLY A 379 -7.51 -40.77 2.98
C GLY A 379 -7.96 -39.70 3.98
N VAL A 380 -8.98 -40.01 4.77
CA VAL A 380 -9.55 -39.06 5.75
C VAL A 380 -8.55 -38.71 6.87
N LEU A 381 -7.75 -39.69 7.33
CA LEU A 381 -6.75 -39.45 8.38
C LEU A 381 -5.65 -38.50 7.90
N ASP A 382 -5.21 -38.64 6.64
CA ASP A 382 -4.23 -37.75 6.02
C ASP A 382 -4.72 -36.30 6.02
N TRP A 383 -5.99 -36.10 5.65
CA TRP A 383 -6.63 -34.79 5.69
C TRP A 383 -6.67 -34.17 7.09
N VAL A 384 -6.99 -34.97 8.12
CA VAL A 384 -7.00 -34.51 9.52
C VAL A 384 -5.60 -34.08 9.94
N LEU A 385 -4.56 -34.83 9.57
CA LEU A 385 -3.17 -34.49 9.87
C LEU A 385 -2.73 -33.21 9.15
N ILE A 386 -3.02 -33.09 7.85
CA ILE A 386 -2.71 -31.91 7.03
C ILE A 386 -3.37 -30.67 7.64
N ILE A 387 -4.69 -30.71 7.88
CA ILE A 387 -5.44 -29.57 8.42
C ILE A 387 -4.96 -29.25 9.85
N GLY A 388 -4.75 -30.26 10.69
CA GLY A 388 -4.30 -30.09 12.06
C GLY A 388 -2.96 -29.38 12.14
N ILE A 389 -1.94 -29.87 11.43
CA ILE A 389 -0.60 -29.30 11.43
C ILE A 389 -0.57 -27.94 10.73
N SER A 390 -1.21 -27.80 9.58
CA SER A 390 -1.21 -26.54 8.83
C SER A 390 -1.91 -25.39 9.56
N SER A 391 -2.95 -25.69 10.37
CA SER A 391 -3.65 -24.69 11.18
C SER A 391 -2.77 -24.01 12.24
N SER A 392 -1.62 -24.61 12.59
CA SER A 392 -0.65 -24.06 13.54
C SER A 392 -0.22 -22.63 13.19
N ILE A 393 -0.21 -22.27 11.91
CA ILE A 393 0.22 -20.93 11.44
C ILE A 393 -0.64 -19.80 12.00
N ILE A 394 -1.95 -20.04 12.18
CA ILE A 394 -2.86 -19.05 12.76
C ILE A 394 -2.47 -18.80 14.21
N TRP A 395 -2.28 -19.87 14.98
CA TRP A 395 -1.98 -19.79 16.41
C TRP A 395 -0.63 -19.13 16.66
N VAL A 396 0.41 -19.50 15.90
CA VAL A 396 1.74 -18.91 15.99
C VAL A 396 1.71 -17.43 15.61
N THR A 397 1.00 -17.07 14.53
CA THR A 397 0.87 -15.66 14.11
C THR A 397 0.15 -14.81 15.15
N GLU A 398 -0.94 -15.33 15.72
CA GLU A 398 -1.71 -14.61 16.74
C GLU A 398 -0.92 -14.44 18.04
N ALA A 399 -0.19 -15.48 18.46
CA ALA A 399 0.75 -15.40 19.58
C ALA A 399 1.85 -14.35 19.31
N TYR A 400 2.46 -14.37 18.12
CA TYR A 400 3.47 -13.39 17.71
C TYR A 400 2.92 -11.96 17.77
N LYS A 401 1.74 -11.71 17.17
CA LYS A 401 1.10 -10.38 17.20
C LYS A 401 0.76 -9.94 18.63
N ALA A 402 0.32 -10.86 19.49
CA ALA A 402 0.02 -10.56 20.89
C ALA A 402 1.29 -10.19 21.68
N LEU A 403 2.38 -10.94 21.49
CA LEU A 403 3.68 -10.66 22.12
C LEU A 403 4.24 -9.30 21.69
N TRP A 404 4.15 -8.96 20.41
CA TRP A 404 4.59 -7.65 19.91
C TRP A 404 3.75 -6.50 20.44
N LYS A 405 2.41 -6.64 20.48
CA LYS A 405 1.56 -5.62 21.10
C LYS A 405 1.87 -5.41 22.57
N TRP A 406 2.20 -6.48 23.28
CA TRP A 406 2.62 -6.40 24.68
C TRP A 406 4.00 -5.74 24.82
N TRP A 407 4.93 -6.05 23.92
CA TRP A 407 6.26 -5.43 23.88
C TRP A 407 6.19 -3.93 23.60
N ASP A 408 5.41 -3.52 22.60
CA ASP A 408 5.23 -2.12 22.20
C ASP A 408 4.60 -1.28 23.32
N ARG A 409 3.67 -1.87 24.09
CA ARG A 409 3.09 -1.22 25.28
C ARG A 409 4.11 -1.00 26.40
N ARG A 410 5.14 -1.85 26.51
CA ARG A 410 6.16 -1.77 27.57
C ARG A 410 7.38 -0.96 27.15
N HIS A 411 7.67 -0.89 25.87
CA HIS A 411 8.76 -0.11 25.29
C HIS A 411 8.19 0.75 24.16
N PRO A 412 7.39 1.79 24.47
CA PRO A 412 6.93 2.73 23.46
C PRO A 412 8.16 3.33 22.79
N SER A 413 8.33 3.07 21.49
CA SER A 413 9.42 3.67 20.75
C SER A 413 9.28 5.19 20.78
N GLU A 414 10.36 5.92 21.05
CA GLU A 414 10.42 7.40 21.02
C GLU A 414 9.89 8.02 19.70
N ASN A 415 9.69 7.21 18.65
CA ASN A 415 9.17 7.62 17.35
C ASN A 415 7.64 7.76 17.24
N GLU A 416 6.85 7.41 18.26
CA GLU A 416 5.38 7.66 18.24
C GLU A 416 4.99 9.08 18.69
N ASN A 417 5.94 9.88 19.19
CA ASN A 417 5.71 11.23 19.74
C ASN A 417 6.33 12.37 18.92
N LYS A 418 6.65 12.17 17.63
CA LYS A 418 7.10 13.27 16.75
C LYS A 418 6.23 13.40 15.51
#